data_AF-A0A6L3EWE9-F1
#
_entry.id   AF-A0A6L3EWE9-F1
#
_cell.length_a   1.000
_cell.length_b   1.000
_cell.length_c   1.000
_cell.angle_alpha   90.00
_cell.angle_beta   90.00
_cell.angle_gamma   90.00
#
_symmetry.space_group_name_H-M   'P 1'
#
loop_
_entity.id
_entity.type
_entity.pdbx_description
1 polymer ?
#
loop_
_entity_poly.entity_id
_entity_poly.type
_entity_poly.pdbx_seq_one_letter_code
_entity_poly.pdbx_strand_id
1 'polypeptide(L)' 'MDYKIYMLRVWKEEGLENPNPLRVSIENPKTGNRVGFTDWESLISYLNRQTPTQKRPLLIQQNSNGVLVSEPPSH' A
#
# COMPACT_ATOMS: atom_id res chain seq x y z
N MET A 1 -7.79 18.26 6.48
CA MET A 1 -7.03 17.35 5.60
C MET A 1 -7.94 16.17 5.27
N ASP A 2 -8.23 15.95 3.99
CA ASP A 2 -9.00 14.76 3.57
C ASP A 2 -8.09 13.54 3.56
N TYR A 3 -8.27 12.65 4.55
CA TYR A 3 -7.61 11.35 4.55
C TYR A 3 -8.13 10.52 3.37
N LYS A 4 -7.22 10.05 2.51
CA LYS A 4 -7.52 9.10 1.43
C LYS A 4 -7.33 7.69 1.97
N ILE A 5 -8.44 7.02 2.27
CA ILE A 5 -8.46 5.62 2.70
C ILE A 5 -8.62 4.76 1.46
N TYR A 6 -7.83 3.70 1.36
CA TYR A 6 -7.95 2.67 0.34
C TYR A 6 -7.98 1.29 1.01
N MET A 7 -8.76 0.38 0.46
CA MET A 7 -8.78 -1.02 0.87
C MET A 7 -7.84 -1.82 -0.02
N LEU A 8 -6.83 -2.46 0.58
CA LEU A 8 -5.95 -3.41 -0.08
C LEU A 8 -6.49 -4.83 0.15
N ARG A 9 -6.72 -5.57 -0.93
CA ARG A 9 -7.07 -7.00 -0.87
C ARG A 9 -5.97 -7.82 -1.52
N VAL A 10 -5.53 -8.87 -0.84
CA VAL A 10 -4.51 -9.81 -1.31
C VAL A 10 -5.07 -11.22 -1.16
N TRP A 11 -5.00 -12.02 -2.22
CA TRP A 11 -5.45 -13.41 -2.19
C TRP A 11 -4.63 -14.26 -3.14
N LYS A 12 -4.68 -15.58 -2.95
CA LYS A 12 -4.16 -16.56 -3.90
C LYS A 12 -5.35 -17.13 -4.67
N GLU A 13 -5.23 -17.18 -5.98
CA GLU A 13 -6.24 -17.74 -6.86
C GLU A 13 -5.94 -19.24 -7.06
N GLU A 14 -6.79 -20.11 -6.53
CA GLU A 14 -6.61 -21.56 -6.68
C GLU A 14 -7.02 -22.03 -8.08
N GLY A 15 -6.43 -23.11 -8.56
CA GLY A 15 -6.83 -23.75 -9.83
C GLY A 15 -6.22 -23.15 -11.10
N LEU A 16 -5.20 -22.30 -10.99
CA LEU A 16 -4.39 -21.86 -12.13
C LEU A 16 -3.16 -22.74 -12.30
N GLU A 17 -2.79 -23.03 -13.55
CA GLU A 17 -1.53 -23.71 -13.91
C GLU A 17 -0.27 -22.90 -13.54
N ASN A 18 -0.45 -21.64 -13.13
CA ASN A 18 0.62 -20.72 -12.83
C ASN A 18 1.16 -20.96 -11.40
N PRO A 19 2.48 -21.14 -11.20
CA PRO A 19 3.06 -21.49 -9.89
C PRO A 19 2.91 -20.40 -8.81
N ASN A 20 2.49 -19.18 -9.19
CA ASN A 20 2.25 -18.09 -8.25
C ASN A 20 0.97 -17.33 -8.61
N PRO A 21 -0.20 -17.77 -8.14
CA PRO A 21 -1.47 -17.16 -8.50
C PRO A 21 -1.83 -16.00 -7.58
N LEU A 22 -0.84 -15.22 -7.16
CA LEU A 22 -1.08 -14.05 -6.34
C LEU A 22 -1.98 -13.06 -7.09
N ARG A 23 -2.95 -12.50 -6.37
CA ARG A 23 -3.79 -11.43 -6.83
C ARG A 23 -3.84 -10.33 -5.78
N VAL A 24 -3.77 -9.10 -6.27
CA VAL A 24 -3.86 -7.92 -5.42
C VAL A 24 -4.86 -6.96 -6.03
N SER A 25 -5.65 -6.27 -5.22
CA SER A 25 -6.48 -5.16 -5.69
C SER A 25 -6.53 -4.03 -4.69
N ILE A 26 -6.58 -2.81 -5.20
CA ILE A 26 -6.84 -1.59 -4.43
C ILE A 26 -8.24 -1.10 -4.76
N GLU A 27 -9.00 -0.77 -3.73
CA GLU A 27 -10.34 -0.19 -3.86
C GLU A 27 -10.42 1.14 -3.11
N ASN A 28 -11.03 2.15 -3.73
CA ASN A 28 -11.45 3.38 -3.07
C ASN A 28 -12.88 3.19 -2.53
N PRO A 29 -13.07 3.03 -1.21
CA PRO A 29 -14.40 2.76 -0.65
C PRO A 29 -15.36 3.95 -0.82
N LYS A 30 -14.86 5.17 -1.05
CA LYS A 30 -15.71 6.34 -1.29
C LYS A 30 -16.32 6.34 -2.69
N THR A 31 -15.61 5.81 -3.69
CA THR A 31 -16.05 5.84 -5.09
C THR A 31 -16.40 4.47 -5.65
N GLY A 32 -16.08 3.39 -4.93
CA GLY A 32 -16.20 2.01 -5.43
C GLY A 32 -15.18 1.65 -6.52
N ASN A 33 -14.26 2.55 -6.88
CA ASN A 33 -13.28 2.28 -7.93
C ASN A 33 -12.29 1.24 -7.46
N ARG A 34 -12.16 0.16 -8.23
CA ARG A 34 -11.27 -0.96 -7.94
C ARG A 34 -10.31 -1.21 -9.10
N VAL A 35 -9.04 -1.43 -8.76
CA VAL A 35 -7.99 -1.80 -9.73
C VAL A 35 -7.31 -3.08 -9.23
N GLY A 36 -7.18 -4.07 -10.11
CA GLY A 36 -6.57 -5.37 -9.82
C GLY A 36 -5.19 -5.55 -10.46
N PHE A 37 -4.37 -6.42 -9.88
CA PHE A 37 -2.99 -6.71 -10.26
C PHE A 37 -2.69 -8.20 -10.08
N THR A 38 -1.80 -8.71 -10.92
CA THR A 38 -1.33 -10.11 -10.92
C THR A 38 -0.07 -10.34 -10.08
N ASP A 39 0.59 -9.26 -9.65
CA ASP A 39 1.87 -9.28 -8.95
C ASP A 39 2.09 -7.98 -8.15
N TRP A 40 3.06 -8.01 -7.24
CA TRP A 40 3.42 -6.88 -6.40
C TRP A 40 4.04 -5.72 -7.18
N GLU A 41 4.82 -6.00 -8.22
CA GLU A 41 5.55 -4.99 -8.97
C GLU A 41 4.59 -4.04 -9.70
N SER A 42 3.54 -4.60 -10.28
CA SER A 42 2.46 -3.86 -10.94
C SER A 42 1.69 -2.97 -9.97
N LEU A 43 1.42 -3.47 -8.75
CA LEU A 43 0.79 -2.69 -7.67
C LEU A 43 1.67 -1.50 -7.27
N ILE A 44 2.94 -1.74 -6.98
CA ILE A 44 3.88 -0.69 -6.54
C ILE A 44 4.07 0.35 -7.65
N SER A 45 4.18 -0.08 -8.91
CA SER A 45 4.26 0.81 -10.05
C SER A 45 3.00 1.66 -10.22
N TYR A 46 1.82 1.10 -9.97
CA TYR A 46 0.58 1.86 -9.92
C TYR A 46 0.59 2.89 -8.78
N LEU A 47 0.93 2.48 -7.56
CA LEU A 47 1.00 3.38 -6.41
C LEU A 47 1.98 4.54 -6.65
N ASN A 48 3.18 4.26 -7.14
CA ASN A 48 4.19 5.28 -7.45
C ASN A 48 3.69 6.31 -8.48
N ARG A 49 2.86 5.90 -9.45
CA ARG A 49 2.24 6.83 -10.41
C ARG A 49 1.13 7.67 -9.78
N GLN A 50 0.36 7.10 -8.86
CA GLN A 50 -0.73 7.79 -8.15
C GLN A 50 -0.23 8.72 -7.03
N THR A 51 0.94 8.41 -6.47
CA THR A 51 1.64 9.25 -5.50
C THR A 51 2.89 9.82 -6.17
N PRO A 52 2.78 10.88 -6.99
CA PRO A 52 3.92 11.63 -7.47
C PRO A 52 4.59 12.31 -6.26
N THR A 53 5.39 11.50 -5.58
CA THR A 53 6.46 11.84 -4.67
C THR A 53 6.39 13.24 -4.03
N GLN A 54 5.70 13.35 -2.89
CA GLN A 54 6.35 14.02 -1.76
C GLN A 54 7.35 13.02 -1.19
N LYS A 55 8.61 13.09 -1.66
CA LYS A 55 9.77 12.35 -1.13
C LYS A 55 10.03 12.88 0.28
N ARG A 56 9.25 12.46 1.27
CA ARG A 56 9.72 12.47 2.65
C ARG A 56 9.84 11.01 3.05
N PRO A 57 11.07 10.44 3.09
CA PRO A 57 11.24 9.15 3.71
C PRO A 57 10.67 9.24 5.13
N LEU A 58 9.74 8.34 5.46
CA LEU A 58 9.41 8.09 6.85
C LEU A 58 10.70 7.57 7.48
N LEU A 59 11.34 8.40 8.29
CA LEU A 59 12.53 8.02 9.03
C LEU A 59 12.07 7.02 10.10
N ILE A 60 12.05 5.74 9.77
CA ILE A 60 11.82 4.68 10.76
C ILE A 60 13.11 4.56 11.56
N GLN A 61 13.23 5.35 12.63
CA GLN A 61 14.28 5.12 13.61
C GLN A 61 13.87 3.89 14.44
N GLN A 62 14.45 2.74 14.15
CA GLN A 62 14.45 1.62 15.09
C GLN A 62 15.33 2.02 16.28
N ASN A 63 14.72 2.32 17.42
CA ASN A 63 15.45 2.27 18.69
C ASN A 63 15.39 0.85 19.25
N SER A 64 16.43 0.45 19.98
CA SER A 64 16.70 -0.93 20.42
C SER A 64 15.66 -1.53 21.39
N ASN A 65 14.58 -0.80 21.69
CA ASN A 65 13.61 -1.14 22.75
C ASN A 65 12.17 -1.36 22.24
N GLY A 66 11.93 -1.40 20.92
CA GLY A 66 10.68 -1.93 20.36
C GLY A 66 9.39 -1.12 20.60
N VAL A 67 9.49 0.16 20.96
CA VAL A 67 8.30 1.02 21.15
C VAL A 67 8.25 2.10 20.06
N LEU A 68 7.16 2.11 19.30
CA LEU A 68 6.85 3.09 18.26
C LEU A 68 6.45 4.43 18.91
N VAL A 69 7.25 5.48 18.73
CA VAL A 69 6.84 6.84 19.12
C VAL A 69 6.96 7.76 17.91
N SER A 70 5.84 8.33 17.49
CA SER A 70 5.80 9.48 16.58
C SER A 70 5.61 10.75 17.42
N GLU A 71 6.62 11.60 17.53
CA GLU A 71 6.45 12.92 18.13
C GLU A 71 5.76 13.89 17.14
N PRO A 72 4.76 14.68 17.57
CA PRO A 72 4.26 15.78 16.78
C PRO A 72 5.22 16.99 16.83
N PRO A 73 5.28 17.82 15.78
CA PRO A 73 6.16 18.99 15.75
C PRO A 73 5.72 20.05 16.78
N SER A 74 6.66 20.51 17.59
CA SER A 74 6.53 21.72 18.40
C SER A 74 6.54 22.95 17.49
N HIS A 75 5.50 23.77 17.59
CA HIS A 75 5.52 25.17 17.15
C HIS A 75 4.97 26.05 18.26
#